data_AF-A0A6B9ZAN8-F1
#
_entry.id   AF-A0A6B9ZAN8-F1
#
_cell.length_a   1.000
_cell.length_b   1.000
_cell.length_c   1.000
_cell.angle_alpha   90.00
_cell.angle_beta   90.00
_cell.angle_gamma   90.00
#
_symmetry.space_group_name_H-M   'P 1'
#
loop_
_entity.id
_entity.type
_entity.pdbx_description
1 polymer ?
#
loop_
_entity_poly.entity_id
_entity_poly.type
_entity_poly.pdbx_seq_one_letter_code
_entity_poly.pdbx_strand_id
1 'polypeptide(L)'
;MVRYYAIFRDGSYSPLHNLESITAFPEYAYILMTTDTLKPNGFVESTIYQFVDAKGALQMLRIANWELLYISPWTFNSDGLRYCLYNHLTKTAHEFRGSETGLYFFKNDLFPKLRELSIIPDYHQYLLSEKVDLLEEELSELRRRLFEIEKVLKR
;
A
#
# COMPACT_ATOMS: atom_id res chain seq x y z
N MET A 1 17.53 3.99 14.22
CA MET A 1 16.96 3.17 15.33
C MET A 1 16.20 2.01 14.71
N VAL A 2 16.31 0.80 15.26
CA VAL A 2 15.56 -0.38 14.76
C VAL A 2 14.32 -0.59 15.64
N ARG A 3 13.16 -0.80 15.01
CA ARG A 3 11.88 -1.11 15.68
C ARG A 3 11.19 -2.25 14.93
N TYR A 4 10.41 -3.04 15.66
CA TYR A 4 9.68 -4.17 15.10
C TYR A 4 8.18 -4.00 15.34
N TYR A 5 7.37 -4.46 14.39
CA TYR A 5 5.92 -4.44 14.46
C TYR A 5 5.36 -5.77 13.96
N ALA A 6 4.37 -6.31 14.67
CA ALA A 6 3.49 -7.33 14.11
C ALA A 6 2.51 -6.64 13.15
N ILE A 7 2.41 -7.13 11.92
CA ILE A 7 1.45 -6.68 10.90
C ILE A 7 0.39 -7.76 10.75
N PHE A 8 -0.88 -7.39 10.84
CA PHE A 8 -2.01 -8.30 10.71
C PHE A 8 -2.52 -8.33 9.26
N ARG A 9 -3.42 -9.27 8.95
CA ARG A 9 -3.95 -9.45 7.58
C ARG A 9 -4.74 -8.26 7.04
N ASP A 10 -5.23 -7.39 7.91
CA ASP A 10 -5.90 -6.13 7.58
C ASP A 10 -4.95 -4.95 7.45
N GLY A 11 -3.63 -5.18 7.57
CA GLY A 11 -2.60 -4.16 7.54
C GLY A 11 -2.53 -3.32 8.81
N SER A 12 -3.36 -3.59 9.82
CA SER A 12 -3.15 -3.03 11.16
C SER A 12 -1.84 -3.55 11.75
N TYR A 13 -1.33 -2.86 12.76
CA TYR A 13 -0.03 -3.16 13.32
C TYR A 13 0.01 -2.98 14.84
N SER A 14 0.93 -3.70 15.48
CA SER A 14 1.24 -3.56 16.91
C SER A 14 2.75 -3.56 17.13
N PRO A 15 3.30 -2.65 17.95
CA PRO A 15 4.72 -2.60 18.21
C PRO A 15 5.18 -3.84 18.98
N LEU A 16 6.39 -4.29 18.70
CA LEU A 16 7.08 -5.36 19.42
C LEU A 16 8.25 -4.77 20.19
N HIS A 17 8.42 -5.18 21.45
CA HIS A 17 9.60 -4.81 22.23
C HIS A 17 10.86 -5.49 21.70
N ASN A 18 10.72 -6.75 21.28
CA ASN A 18 11.74 -7.56 20.62
C ASN A 18 11.06 -8.65 19.75
N LEU A 19 11.84 -9.42 18.99
CA LEU A 19 11.28 -10.50 18.16
C LEU A 19 10.64 -11.62 18.98
N GLU A 20 11.14 -11.91 20.18
CA GLU A 20 10.57 -12.93 21.08
C GLU A 20 9.13 -12.59 21.52
N SER A 21 8.80 -11.29 21.56
CA SER A 21 7.46 -10.79 21.92
C SER A 21 6.39 -11.19 20.89
N ILE A 22 6.76 -11.70 19.72
CA ILE A 22 5.79 -12.11 18.69
C ILE A 22 4.85 -13.23 19.15
N THR A 23 5.28 -14.05 20.12
CA THR A 23 4.45 -15.14 20.67
C THR A 23 3.18 -14.63 21.34
N ALA A 24 3.12 -13.35 21.73
CA ALA A 24 1.92 -12.72 22.30
C ALA A 24 0.85 -12.38 21.25
N PHE A 25 1.17 -12.46 19.95
CA PHE A 25 0.28 -12.04 18.86
C PHE A 25 -0.02 -13.20 17.90
N PRO A 26 -0.75 -14.26 18.31
CA PRO A 26 -0.89 -15.48 17.51
C PRO A 26 -1.52 -15.29 16.11
N GLU A 27 -2.19 -14.17 15.85
CA GLU A 27 -2.86 -13.87 14.58
C GLU A 27 -2.05 -12.96 13.64
N TYR A 28 -0.79 -12.66 13.96
CA TYR A 28 0.05 -11.86 13.09
C TYR A 28 0.22 -12.52 11.71
N ALA A 29 0.29 -11.71 10.67
CA ALA A 29 0.56 -12.18 9.31
C ALA A 29 2.04 -12.05 8.94
N TYR A 30 2.66 -10.92 9.32
CA TYR A 30 4.05 -10.61 9.00
C TYR A 30 4.71 -9.86 10.15
N ILE A 31 6.05 -9.90 10.23
CA ILE A 31 6.81 -9.03 11.11
C ILE A 31 7.50 -7.97 10.25
N LEU A 32 7.26 -6.71 10.57
CA LEU A 32 7.88 -5.57 9.92
C LEU A 32 8.99 -5.02 10.81
N MET A 33 10.20 -5.01 10.29
CA MET A 33 11.33 -4.29 10.83
C MET A 33 11.40 -2.91 10.16
N THR A 34 11.50 -1.85 10.96
CA THR A 34 11.75 -0.50 10.49
C THR A 34 13.10 -0.01 10.97
N THR A 35 13.91 0.51 10.06
CA THR A 35 15.22 1.08 10.37
C THR A 35 15.23 2.56 10.02
N ASP A 36 15.30 3.41 11.05
CA ASP A 36 15.41 4.85 10.85
C ASP A 36 16.86 5.26 10.65
N THR A 37 17.11 6.00 9.58
CA THR A 37 18.33 6.77 9.35
C THR A 37 18.16 8.14 9.98
N LEU A 38 19.13 8.60 10.76
CA LEU A 38 19.05 9.87 11.50
C LEU A 38 19.99 10.91 10.90
N LYS A 39 19.53 12.16 10.88
CA LYS A 39 20.36 13.34 10.61
C LYS A 39 21.31 13.60 11.80
N PRO A 40 22.41 14.36 11.61
CA PRO A 40 23.33 14.72 12.71
C PRO A 40 22.68 15.44 13.90
N ASN A 41 21.54 16.10 13.68
CA ASN A 41 20.76 16.79 14.70
C ASN A 41 19.75 15.87 15.43
N GLY A 42 19.78 14.55 15.18
CA GLY A 42 18.94 13.56 15.85
C GLY A 42 17.55 13.35 15.23
N PHE A 43 17.16 14.13 14.21
CA PHE A 43 15.88 13.94 13.52
C PHE A 43 15.93 12.77 12.54
N VAL A 44 14.80 12.06 12.36
CA VAL A 44 14.68 10.99 11.37
C VAL A 44 14.76 11.58 9.95
N GLU A 45 15.70 11.08 9.16
CA GLU A 45 15.87 11.42 7.75
C GLU A 45 15.01 10.52 6.85
N SER A 46 15.07 9.21 7.10
CA SER A 46 14.34 8.22 6.32
C SER A 46 14.07 6.98 7.17
N THR A 47 13.02 6.24 6.82
CA THR A 47 12.70 4.95 7.44
C THR A 47 12.69 3.89 6.34
N ILE A 48 13.51 2.86 6.52
CA ILE A 48 13.54 1.68 5.67
C ILE A 48 12.57 0.66 6.26
N TYR A 49 11.73 0.05 5.41
CA TYR A 49 10.76 -0.98 5.77
C TYR A 49 11.21 -2.33 5.23
N GLN A 50 11.34 -3.34 6.09
CA GLN A 50 11.76 -4.69 5.71
C GLN A 50 10.94 -5.73 6.46
N PHE A 51 10.48 -6.76 5.77
CA PHE A 51 9.81 -7.89 6.42
C PHE A 51 10.82 -8.92 6.90
N VAL A 52 10.56 -9.51 8.06
CA VAL A 52 11.45 -10.48 8.69
C VAL A 52 10.68 -11.64 9.28
N ASP A 53 11.37 -12.75 9.53
CA ASP A 53 10.86 -13.87 10.31
C ASP A 53 11.11 -13.68 11.82
N ALA A 54 10.64 -14.63 12.64
CA ALA A 54 10.84 -14.59 14.09
C ALA A 54 12.32 -14.69 14.52
N LYS A 55 13.23 -15.07 13.63
CA LYS A 55 14.68 -15.11 13.84
C LYS A 55 15.38 -13.85 13.31
N GLY A 56 14.65 -12.91 12.70
CA GLY A 56 15.17 -11.69 12.12
C GLY A 56 15.72 -11.85 10.70
N ALA A 57 15.53 -13.00 10.05
CA ALA A 57 15.92 -13.20 8.67
C ALA A 57 14.93 -12.49 7.73
N LEU A 58 15.45 -11.83 6.69
CA LEU A 58 14.61 -11.12 5.72
C LEU A 58 13.62 -12.06 5.04
N GLN A 59 12.36 -11.63 4.97
CA GLN A 59 11.29 -12.29 4.25
C GLN A 59 10.70 -11.33 3.22
N MET A 60 10.20 -11.88 2.13
CA MET A 60 9.50 -11.10 1.10
C MET A 60 8.01 -11.06 1.45
N LEU A 61 7.40 -9.87 1.44
CA LEU A 61 5.95 -9.77 1.53
C LEU A 61 5.37 -10.21 0.19
N ARG A 62 4.67 -11.34 0.20
CA ARG A 62 3.98 -11.89 -0.95
C ARG A 62 2.53 -12.19 -0.61
N ILE A 63 1.62 -11.69 -1.44
CA ILE A 63 0.18 -11.96 -1.39
C ILE A 63 -0.26 -12.38 -2.79
N ALA A 64 -0.76 -13.61 -2.93
CA ALA A 64 -1.08 -14.22 -4.21
C ALA A 64 0.12 -14.17 -5.19
N ASN A 65 -0.08 -13.61 -6.38
CA ASN A 65 0.95 -13.46 -7.41
C ASN A 65 1.80 -12.18 -7.23
N TRP A 66 1.53 -11.38 -6.19
CA TRP A 66 2.15 -10.09 -6.01
C TRP A 66 3.18 -10.10 -4.87
N GLU A 67 4.32 -9.49 -5.13
CA GLU A 67 5.42 -9.34 -4.18
C GLU A 67 5.80 -7.86 -4.05
N LEU A 68 5.98 -7.40 -2.82
CA LEU A 68 6.48 -6.05 -2.56
C LEU A 68 8.02 -6.03 -2.66
N LEU A 69 8.54 -5.28 -3.63
CA LEU A 69 9.99 -5.15 -3.85
C LEU A 69 10.62 -4.06 -2.98
N TYR A 70 9.99 -2.89 -2.89
CA TYR A 70 10.48 -1.79 -2.06
C TYR A 70 9.36 -0.82 -1.68
N ILE A 71 9.62 -0.05 -0.62
CA ILE A 71 8.89 1.15 -0.21
C ILE A 71 9.92 2.25 -0.01
N SER A 72 9.67 3.45 -0.55
CA SER A 72 10.53 4.61 -0.34
C SER A 72 9.69 5.90 -0.36
N PRO A 73 10.20 7.03 0.16
CA PRO A 73 9.54 8.32 -0.02
C PRO A 73 9.34 8.65 -1.51
N TRP A 74 8.22 9.29 -1.86
CA TRP A 74 7.95 9.70 -3.25
C TRP A 74 8.92 10.79 -3.70
N THR A 75 9.16 11.80 -2.86
CA THR A 75 10.27 12.77 -2.98
C THR A 75 10.86 13.07 -1.60
N PHE A 76 11.99 13.79 -1.56
CA PHE A 76 12.69 14.16 -0.32
C PHE A 76 11.82 14.95 0.69
N ASN A 77 10.71 15.56 0.23
CA ASN A 77 9.79 16.37 1.04
C ASN A 77 8.30 16.03 0.77
N SER A 78 7.96 14.83 0.30
CA SER A 78 6.57 14.49 -0.06
C SER A 78 5.73 13.96 1.10
N ASP A 79 4.44 14.33 1.09
CA ASP A 79 3.38 13.68 1.86
C ASP A 79 2.94 12.35 1.19
N GLY A 80 3.82 11.36 1.16
CA GLY A 80 3.47 10.03 0.64
C GLY A 80 4.65 9.11 0.37
N LEU A 81 4.33 7.85 0.08
CA LEU A 81 5.31 6.79 -0.23
C LEU A 81 5.14 6.33 -1.68
N ARG A 82 6.23 5.88 -2.29
CA ARG A 82 6.22 5.08 -3.51
C ARG A 82 6.56 3.64 -3.15
N TYR A 83 5.92 2.70 -3.81
CA TYR A 83 6.21 1.29 -3.63
C TYR A 83 6.10 0.54 -4.94
N CYS A 84 6.86 -0.54 -5.07
CA CYS A 84 6.85 -1.36 -6.27
C CYS A 84 6.35 -2.76 -5.95
N LEU A 85 5.37 -3.21 -6.73
CA LEU A 85 4.86 -4.57 -6.68
C LEU A 85 5.27 -5.33 -7.94
N TYR A 86 5.82 -6.51 -7.75
CA TYR A 86 6.13 -7.46 -8.81
C TYR A 86 5.03 -8.50 -8.93
N ASN A 87 4.51 -8.69 -10.15
CA ASN A 87 3.56 -9.73 -10.48
C ASN A 87 4.30 -10.95 -11.05
N HIS A 88 4.28 -12.06 -10.32
CA HIS A 88 4.89 -13.33 -10.68
C HIS A 88 4.21 -14.03 -11.87
N LEU A 89 2.93 -13.76 -12.12
CA LEU A 89 2.19 -14.37 -13.23
C LEU A 89 2.61 -13.76 -14.56
N THR A 90 2.66 -12.43 -14.63
CA THR A 90 3.00 -11.67 -15.84
C THR A 90 4.49 -11.34 -15.94
N LYS A 91 5.25 -11.54 -14.86
CA LYS A 91 6.67 -11.19 -14.70
C LYS A 91 6.97 -9.69 -14.87
N THR A 92 6.05 -8.84 -14.44
CA THR A 92 6.15 -7.39 -14.57
C THR A 92 6.22 -6.71 -13.21
N ALA A 93 6.92 -5.57 -13.15
CA ALA A 93 7.00 -4.73 -11.97
C ALA A 93 6.20 -3.44 -12.19
N HIS A 94 5.47 -3.01 -11.17
CA HIS A 94 4.58 -1.85 -11.25
C HIS A 94 4.83 -0.94 -10.06
N GLU A 95 5.05 0.35 -10.35
CA GLU A 95 5.18 1.37 -9.32
C GLU A 95 3.81 1.95 -8.96
N PHE A 96 3.58 2.11 -7.67
CA PHE A 96 2.38 2.68 -7.10
C PHE A 96 2.75 3.85 -6.18
N ARG A 97 1.80 4.76 -6.03
CA ARG A 97 1.86 5.84 -5.04
C ARG A 97 0.93 5.50 -3.88
N GLY A 98 1.47 5.57 -2.67
CA GLY A 98 0.73 5.53 -1.42
C GLY A 98 0.46 6.95 -0.94
N SER A 99 -0.79 7.19 -0.55
CA SER A 99 -1.25 8.45 0.02
C SER A 99 -0.85 8.60 1.49
N GLU A 100 -0.80 7.50 2.24
CA GLU A 100 -0.38 7.52 3.64
C GLU A 100 1.14 7.40 3.79
N THR A 101 1.62 7.93 4.92
CA THR A 101 3.02 7.83 5.33
C THR A 101 3.17 6.94 6.56
N GLY A 102 4.41 6.53 6.84
CA GLY A 102 4.69 5.74 8.03
C GLY A 102 4.08 4.34 7.97
N LEU A 103 3.62 3.86 9.13
CA LEU A 103 3.00 2.55 9.27
C LEU A 103 1.54 2.50 8.80
N TYR A 104 0.86 3.64 8.70
CA TYR A 104 -0.53 3.71 8.22
C TYR A 104 -0.66 3.27 6.75
N PHE A 105 0.41 3.47 5.97
CA PHE A 105 0.56 2.98 4.60
C PHE A 105 0.17 1.51 4.43
N PHE A 106 0.54 0.63 5.37
CA PHE A 106 0.23 -0.79 5.25
C PHE A 106 -1.28 -1.04 5.27
N LYS A 107 -1.99 -0.42 6.23
CA LYS A 107 -3.44 -0.59 6.40
C LYS A 107 -4.25 0.06 5.29
N ASN A 108 -3.88 1.26 4.90
CA ASN A 108 -4.74 2.12 4.09
C ASN A 108 -4.39 2.10 2.59
N ASP A 109 -3.14 1.77 2.22
CA ASP A 109 -2.72 1.72 0.82
C ASP A 109 -2.33 0.30 0.39
N LEU A 110 -1.30 -0.31 1.00
CA LEU A 110 -0.67 -1.52 0.47
C LEU A 110 -1.60 -2.75 0.51
N PHE A 111 -2.16 -3.08 1.67
CA PHE A 111 -3.00 -4.28 1.81
C PHE A 111 -4.31 -4.18 1.03
N PRO A 112 -5.03 -3.05 1.03
CA PRO A 112 -6.17 -2.84 0.14
C PRO A 112 -5.79 -3.05 -1.33
N LYS A 113 -4.69 -2.44 -1.79
CA LYS A 113 -4.23 -2.58 -3.18
C LYS A 113 -3.90 -4.03 -3.54
N LEU A 114 -3.20 -4.75 -2.66
CA LEU A 114 -2.87 -6.16 -2.87
C LEU A 114 -4.11 -7.06 -2.92
N ARG A 115 -5.15 -6.74 -2.14
CA ARG A 115 -6.43 -7.46 -2.21
C ARG A 115 -7.13 -7.23 -3.54
N GLU A 116 -7.24 -5.97 -3.97
CA GLU A 116 -7.81 -5.62 -5.28
C GLU A 116 -7.08 -6.34 -6.42
N LEU A 117 -5.74 -6.24 -6.43
CA LEU A 117 -4.88 -6.89 -7.43
C LEU A 117 -4.85 -8.43 -7.32
N SER A 118 -5.30 -9.01 -6.19
CA SER A 118 -5.42 -10.47 -6.05
C SER A 118 -6.71 -11.01 -6.67
N ILE A 119 -7.73 -10.16 -6.82
CA ILE A 119 -8.99 -10.50 -7.47
C ILE A 119 -8.84 -10.43 -8.99
N ILE A 120 -8.13 -9.42 -9.49
CA ILE A 120 -7.92 -9.21 -10.93
C ILE A 120 -6.54 -9.77 -11.34
N PRO A 121 -6.49 -10.81 -12.20
CA PRO A 121 -5.25 -11.53 -12.46
C PRO A 121 -4.19 -10.73 -13.24
N ASP A 122 -4.58 -9.68 -13.98
CA ASP A 122 -3.68 -8.85 -14.79
C ASP A 122 -3.80 -7.36 -14.42
N TYR A 123 -2.65 -6.69 -14.23
CA TYR A 123 -2.59 -5.27 -13.92
C TYR A 123 -3.19 -4.35 -14.99
N HIS A 124 -3.02 -4.69 -16.26
CA HIS A 124 -3.59 -3.90 -17.35
C HIS A 124 -5.11 -4.01 -17.35
N GLN A 125 -5.66 -5.17 -17.01
CA GLN A 125 -7.10 -5.33 -16.81
C GLN A 125 -7.58 -4.50 -15.62
N TYR A 126 -6.82 -4.46 -14.53
CA TYR A 126 -7.11 -3.58 -13.40
C TYR A 126 -7.13 -2.10 -13.83
N LEU A 127 -6.09 -1.62 -14.52
CA LEU A 127 -6.04 -0.23 -15.00
C LEU A 127 -7.17 0.11 -15.97
N LEU A 128 -7.55 -0.84 -16.83
CA LEU A 128 -8.69 -0.68 -17.71
C LEU A 128 -9.99 -0.62 -16.92
N SER A 129 -10.17 -1.47 -15.91
CA SER A 129 -11.32 -1.44 -15.00
C SER A 129 -11.45 -0.08 -14.32
N GLU A 130 -10.37 0.42 -13.70
CA GLU A 130 -10.40 1.74 -13.05
C GLU A 130 -10.77 2.86 -14.01
N LYS A 131 -10.22 2.83 -15.23
CA LYS A 131 -10.56 3.83 -16.26
C LYS A 131 -12.00 3.73 -16.71
N VAL A 132 -12.54 2.52 -16.82
CA VAL A 132 -13.94 2.30 -17.16
C VAL A 132 -14.84 2.85 -16.05
N ASP A 133 -14.55 2.52 -14.79
CA ASP A 133 -15.32 3.00 -13.64
C ASP A 133 -15.34 4.55 -13.57
N LEU A 134 -14.18 5.18 -13.76
CA LEU A 134 -14.07 6.66 -13.82
C LEU A 134 -14.89 7.25 -14.97
N LEU A 135 -14.82 6.65 -16.15
CA LEU A 135 -15.60 7.11 -17.32
C LEU A 135 -17.10 6.94 -17.09
N GLU A 136 -17.53 5.86 -16.41
CA GLU A 136 -18.93 5.63 -16.05
C GLU A 136 -19.46 6.67 -15.05
N GLU A 137 -18.64 7.06 -14.07
CA GLU A 137 -18.97 8.14 -13.12
C GLU A 137 -19.10 9.50 -13.84
N GLU A 138 -18.12 9.86 -14.67
CA GLU A 138 -18.14 11.11 -15.45
C GLU A 138 -19.35 11.17 -16.38
N LEU A 139 -19.67 10.06 -17.06
CA LEU A 139 -20.80 9.97 -17.96
C LEU A 139 -22.13 10.07 -17.20
N SER A 140 -22.21 9.52 -15.98
CA SER A 140 -23.38 9.66 -15.10
C SER A 140 -23.59 11.11 -14.65
N GLU A 141 -22.51 11.82 -14.32
CA GLU A 141 -22.56 13.24 -13.96
C GLU A 141 -22.95 14.12 -15.15
N LEU A 142 -22.44 13.84 -16.35
CA LEU A 142 -22.83 14.54 -17.58
C LEU A 142 -24.31 14.33 -17.90
N ARG A 143 -24.82 13.11 -17.76
CA ARG A 143 -26.26 12.80 -17.91
C ARG A 143 -27.11 13.60 -16.91
N ARG A 144 -26.68 13.70 -15.65
CA ARG A 144 -27.36 14.50 -14.62
C ARG A 144 -27.40 15.98 -14.99
N ARG A 145 -26.29 16.55 -15.45
CA ARG A 145 -26.21 17.95 -15.88
C ARG A 145 -27.09 18.23 -17.10
N LEU A 146 -27.09 17.35 -18.09
CA LEU A 146 -27.94 17.46 -19.27
C LEU A 146 -29.42 17.50 -18.86
N PHE A 147 -29.84 16.61 -17.96
CA PHE A 147 -31.20 16.56 -17.45
C PHE A 147 -31.64 17.88 -16.76
N GLU A 148 -30.78 18.47 -15.93
CA GLU A 148 -31.08 19.76 -15.29
C GLU A 148 -31.18 20.91 -16.31
N ILE A 149 -30.33 20.91 -17.35
CA ILE A 149 -30.41 21.89 -18.44
C ILE A 149 -31.72 21.73 -19.22
N GLU A 150 -32.09 20.50 -19.59
CA GLU A 150 -33.36 20.22 -20.29
C GLU A 150 -34.58 20.65 -19.47
N LYS A 151 -34.52 20.47 -18.15
CA LYS A 151 -35.58 20.90 -17.22
C LYS A 151 -35.73 22.43 -17.17
N VAL A 152 -34.63 23.17 -17.25
CA VAL A 152 -34.65 24.64 -17.33
C VAL A 152 -35.19 25.11 -18.69
N LEU A 153 -34.76 24.49 -19.79
CA LEU A 153 -35.19 24.87 -21.15
C LEU A 153 -36.67 24.57 -21.44
N LYS A 154 -37.28 23.64 -20.70
CA LYS A 154 -38.73 23.34 -20.80
C LYS A 154 -39.61 24.26 -19.94
N ARG A 155 -39.03 25.17 -19.17
CA ARG A 155 -39.75 26.25 -18.46
C ARG A 155 -39.73 27.53 -19.29
#